data_AF-E3NBF9-F1
#
_entry.id   AF-E3NBF9-F1
#
_cell.length_a   1.000
_cell.length_b   1.000
_cell.length_c   1.000
_cell.angle_alpha   90.00
_cell.angle_beta   90.00
_cell.angle_gamma   90.00
#
_symmetry.space_group_name_H-M   'P 1'
#
loop_
_entity.id
_entity.type
_entity.pdbx_description
1 polymer ?
#
loop_
_entity_poly.entity_id
_entity_poly.type
_entity_poly.pdbx_seq_one_letter_code
_entity_poly.pdbx_strand_id
1 'polypeptide(L)'
;MTDIDPNSPANLRALMLYDISQRKTMRESIENHRFLDLSIPDILVCILSDVIDRKTAKKSIDDLCNAFKNHKIDKKDHKCCFKRFHNGHVSQVTFSDLPEDVLAEIVGRCDMKSYLNLRKVSYGLRTVIDQLAPPCTDIEVHCGLQKFYVNGALLADSISFNTPNSHLPIEEIERRMPGTLTLLLRNPKLQLKNFLFYTVPGPEETLSDTETVINLINSFDRKLHVKNCSIGVDSEKELIGILQCFKPGTLEQIELLIDLFPLSNEIVEIDQWKQAKHLRLEGFNLPSIDHLLHFSTIEASVDPISLEDLVMLCKNASKSINFESFSLKTVNDIDTEEIKRILNLQPTSSRYLYSIPNTNLFIQFERGNSNWLKIYKN
;
A
#
# COMPACT_ATOMS: atom_id res chain seq x y z
N MET A 1 15.07 2.61 12.97
CA MET A 1 16.29 3.31 12.53
C MET A 1 17.46 2.59 13.13
N THR A 2 18.07 1.68 12.38
CA THR A 2 19.32 1.03 12.77
C THR A 2 20.45 1.99 12.41
N ASP A 3 21.24 2.38 13.41
CA ASP A 3 22.53 3.06 13.22
C ASP A 3 23.44 2.09 12.47
N ILE A 4 23.48 2.22 11.15
CA ILE A 4 24.41 1.47 10.30
C ILE A 4 25.65 2.33 10.15
N ASP A 5 26.80 1.77 10.51
CA ASP A 5 28.11 2.39 10.36
C ASP A 5 28.32 2.86 8.91
N PRO A 6 28.49 4.18 8.66
CA PRO A 6 28.76 4.71 7.33
C PRO A 6 30.08 4.19 6.74
N ASN A 7 30.95 3.61 7.56
CA ASN A 7 32.24 3.04 7.17
C ASN A 7 32.16 1.53 6.91
N SER A 8 30.96 0.93 6.92
CA SER A 8 30.84 -0.49 6.61
C SER A 8 31.31 -0.77 5.16
N PRO A 9 32.09 -1.84 4.92
CA PRO A 9 32.60 -2.16 3.58
C PRO A 9 31.49 -2.34 2.52
N ALA A 10 30.28 -2.72 2.94
CA ALA A 10 29.13 -2.85 2.08
C ALA A 10 28.58 -1.48 1.61
N ASN A 11 28.56 -0.48 2.49
CA ASN A 11 28.13 0.89 2.17
C ASN A 11 29.14 1.60 1.28
N LEU A 12 30.43 1.37 1.53
CA LEU A 12 31.53 1.87 0.68
C LEU A 12 31.45 1.34 -0.75
N ARG A 13 31.19 0.04 -0.92
CA ARG A 13 30.94 -0.55 -2.24
C ARG A 13 29.70 0.04 -2.93
N ALA A 14 28.63 0.27 -2.18
CA ALA A 14 27.41 0.88 -2.73
C ALA A 14 27.63 2.33 -3.19
N LEU A 15 28.38 3.13 -2.42
CA LEU A 15 28.74 4.52 -2.75
C LEU A 15 29.66 4.61 -3.97
N MET A 16 30.66 3.73 -4.07
CA MET A 16 31.55 3.67 -5.23
C MET A 16 30.82 3.22 -6.50
N LEU A 17 29.93 2.23 -6.40
CA LEU A 17 29.08 1.82 -7.53
C LEU A 17 28.11 2.93 -7.95
N TYR A 18 27.57 3.69 -6.99
CA TYR A 18 26.71 4.85 -7.25
C TYR A 18 27.45 5.95 -8.02
N ASP A 19 28.67 6.34 -7.60
CA ASP A 19 29.47 7.35 -8.31
C ASP A 19 29.89 6.91 -9.72
N ILE A 20 30.20 5.62 -9.91
CA ILE A 20 30.49 5.03 -11.23
C ILE A 20 29.25 5.08 -12.12
N SER A 21 28.06 4.80 -11.57
CA SER A 21 26.81 4.88 -12.32
C SER A 21 26.50 6.31 -12.82
N GLN A 22 27.01 7.34 -12.14
CA GLN A 22 26.90 8.75 -12.51
C GLN A 22 27.99 9.24 -13.48
N ARG A 23 28.82 8.33 -14.03
CA ARG A 23 29.98 8.65 -14.89
C ARG A 23 30.97 9.64 -14.27
N LYS A 24 30.99 9.77 -12.94
CA LYS A 24 32.06 10.51 -12.28
C LYS A 24 33.37 9.75 -12.45
N THR A 25 34.47 10.48 -12.58
CA THR A 25 35.77 9.83 -12.66
C THR A 25 36.12 9.22 -11.30
N MET A 26 36.77 8.06 -11.29
CA MET A 26 37.12 7.39 -10.04
C MET A 26 38.05 8.24 -9.14
N ARG A 27 38.76 9.21 -9.72
CA ARG A 27 39.53 10.23 -8.99
C ARG A 27 38.63 11.11 -8.11
N GLU A 28 37.48 11.55 -8.64
CA GLU A 28 36.51 12.37 -7.90
C GLU A 28 35.82 11.55 -6.80
N SER A 29 35.54 10.26 -7.07
CA SER A 29 34.93 9.37 -6.06
C SER A 29 35.91 9.06 -4.91
N ILE A 30 37.20 8.87 -5.19
CA ILE A 30 38.25 8.67 -4.18
C ILE A 30 38.51 9.95 -3.36
N GLU A 31 38.42 11.14 -3.97
CA GLU A 31 38.53 12.39 -3.22
C GLU A 31 37.33 12.64 -2.29
N ASN A 32 36.12 12.26 -2.70
CA ASN A 32 34.92 12.37 -1.88
C ASN A 32 34.95 11.48 -0.62
N HIS A 33 35.70 10.38 -0.65
CA HIS A 33 35.71 9.35 0.41
C HIS A 33 37.10 9.14 1.03
N ARG A 34 38.00 10.13 0.87
CA ARG A 34 39.44 10.07 1.18
C ARG A 34 39.80 9.81 2.66
N PHE A 35 38.82 9.86 3.55
CA PHE A 35 38.98 9.67 5.01
C PHE A 35 38.55 8.28 5.49
N LEU A 36 38.18 7.36 4.59
CA LEU A 36 37.70 6.02 4.94
C LEU A 36 38.83 5.00 4.80
N ASP A 37 39.05 4.22 5.86
CA ASP A 37 40.06 3.16 5.91
C ASP A 37 39.54 1.97 5.08
N LEU A 38 39.85 1.99 3.78
CA LEU A 38 39.30 1.08 2.77
C LEU A 38 39.99 -0.29 2.79
N SER A 39 39.20 -1.35 2.56
CA SER A 39 39.63 -2.74 2.66
C SER A 39 40.31 -3.25 1.37
N ILE A 40 41.10 -4.33 1.45
CA ILE A 40 41.72 -5.02 0.28
C ILE A 40 40.73 -5.26 -0.89
N PRO A 41 39.45 -5.64 -0.64
CA PRO A 41 38.42 -5.71 -1.66
C PRO A 41 38.20 -4.44 -2.52
N ASP A 42 38.53 -3.26 -2.00
CA ASP A 42 38.30 -1.97 -2.67
C ASP A 42 39.43 -1.64 -3.67
N ILE A 43 40.66 -2.09 -3.38
CA ILE A 43 41.81 -1.98 -4.31
C ILE A 43 41.55 -2.78 -5.60
N LEU A 44 40.93 -3.96 -5.49
CA LEU A 44 40.59 -4.79 -6.66
C LEU A 44 39.59 -4.11 -7.59
N VAL A 45 38.61 -3.39 -7.04
CA VAL A 45 37.63 -2.61 -7.80
C VAL A 45 38.33 -1.47 -8.54
N CYS A 46 39.29 -0.79 -7.90
CA CYS A 46 40.06 0.27 -8.56
C CYS A 46 40.94 -0.28 -9.70
N ILE A 47 41.61 -1.43 -9.50
CA ILE A 47 42.39 -2.09 -10.57
C ILE A 47 41.49 -2.46 -11.75
N LEU A 48 40.27 -2.96 -11.49
CA LEU A 48 39.30 -3.28 -12.54
C LEU A 48 38.87 -2.03 -13.32
N SER A 49 38.57 -0.93 -12.62
CA SER A 49 38.22 0.35 -13.27
C SER A 49 39.37 0.89 -14.11
N ASP A 50 40.61 0.83 -13.61
CA ASP A 50 41.79 1.27 -14.35
C ASP A 50 41.99 0.48 -15.66
N VAL A 51 41.65 -0.81 -15.65
CA VAL A 51 41.65 -1.66 -16.86
C VAL A 51 40.53 -1.25 -17.83
N ILE A 52 39.32 -0.98 -17.33
CA ILE A 52 38.17 -0.49 -18.15
C ILE A 52 38.53 0.86 -18.81
N ASP A 53 39.15 1.76 -18.05
CA ASP A 53 39.63 3.07 -18.51
C ASP A 53 40.88 3.00 -19.38
N ARG A 54 41.33 1.78 -19.72
CA ARG A 54 42.51 1.50 -20.56
C ARG A 54 43.80 2.15 -20.05
N LYS A 55 43.93 2.32 -18.74
CA LYS A 55 45.20 2.76 -18.13
C LYS A 55 46.26 1.68 -18.32
N THR A 56 47.54 2.07 -18.27
CA THR A 56 48.63 1.10 -18.23
C THR A 56 48.79 0.57 -16.80
N ALA A 57 49.26 -0.68 -16.66
CA ALA A 57 49.52 -1.27 -15.33
C ALA A 57 50.44 -0.40 -14.47
N LYS A 58 51.43 0.26 -15.09
CA LYS A 58 52.35 1.17 -14.41
C LYS A 58 51.62 2.41 -13.87
N LYS A 59 50.77 3.04 -14.69
CA LYS A 59 49.99 4.21 -14.25
C LYS A 59 48.99 3.84 -13.15
N SER A 60 48.36 2.67 -13.27
CA SER A 60 47.43 2.14 -12.26
C SER A 60 48.10 1.96 -10.89
N ILE A 61 49.24 1.25 -10.81
CA ILE A 61 49.92 1.06 -9.52
C ILE A 61 50.42 2.37 -8.93
N ASP A 62 50.92 3.30 -9.76
CA ASP A 62 51.41 4.60 -9.30
C ASP A 62 50.25 5.46 -8.76
N ASP A 63 49.12 5.51 -9.46
CA ASP A 63 47.90 6.22 -9.02
C ASP A 63 47.38 5.62 -7.70
N LEU A 64 47.34 4.29 -7.58
CA LEU A 64 46.87 3.60 -6.38
C LEU A 64 47.82 3.81 -5.19
N CYS A 65 49.14 3.70 -5.37
CA CYS A 65 50.10 3.99 -4.30
C CYS A 65 50.04 5.45 -3.85
N ASN A 66 49.72 6.38 -4.75
CA ASN A 66 49.53 7.79 -4.42
C ASN A 66 48.20 8.05 -3.68
N ALA A 67 47.14 7.33 -4.03
CA ALA A 67 45.84 7.43 -3.38
C ALA A 67 45.83 6.77 -1.99
N PHE A 68 46.46 5.59 -1.88
CA PHE A 68 46.49 4.77 -0.68
C PHE A 68 47.87 4.81 0.01
N LYS A 69 48.40 6.01 0.29
CA LYS A 69 49.77 6.19 0.81
C LYS A 69 50.08 5.42 2.09
N ASN A 70 49.07 5.11 2.89
CA ASN A 70 49.20 4.40 4.17
C ASN A 70 49.06 2.87 4.01
N HIS A 71 48.71 2.37 2.84
CA HIS A 71 48.55 0.94 2.56
C HIS A 71 49.68 0.44 1.65
N LYS A 72 50.35 -0.63 2.09
CA LYS A 72 51.38 -1.28 1.30
C LYS A 72 50.74 -2.15 0.22
N ILE A 73 50.56 -1.59 -0.98
CA ILE A 73 50.08 -2.34 -2.14
C ILE A 73 51.20 -3.24 -2.66
N ASP A 74 50.97 -4.56 -2.64
CA ASP A 74 51.91 -5.52 -3.22
C ASP A 74 51.90 -5.42 -4.75
N LYS A 75 53.07 -5.11 -5.32
CA LYS A 75 53.24 -4.92 -6.77
C LYS A 75 53.03 -6.20 -7.57
N LYS A 76 53.31 -7.37 -6.98
CA LYS A 76 53.12 -8.68 -7.62
C LYS A 76 51.64 -9.04 -7.65
N ASP A 77 50.93 -8.77 -6.56
CA ASP A 77 49.48 -9.00 -6.48
C ASP A 77 48.70 -8.06 -7.41
N HIS A 78 49.04 -6.76 -7.42
CA HIS A 78 48.49 -5.81 -8.39
C HIS A 78 48.70 -6.29 -9.83
N LYS A 79 49.93 -6.65 -10.19
CA LYS A 79 50.26 -7.10 -11.55
C LYS A 79 49.49 -8.38 -11.93
N CYS A 80 49.30 -9.28 -10.97
CA CYS A 80 48.49 -10.49 -11.16
C CYS A 80 47.03 -10.12 -11.45
N CYS A 81 46.40 -9.32 -10.60
CA CYS A 81 45.01 -8.88 -10.74
C CYS A 81 44.79 -8.07 -12.02
N PHE A 82 45.66 -7.11 -12.31
CA PHE A 82 45.61 -6.27 -13.51
C PHE A 82 45.66 -7.12 -14.78
N LYS A 83 46.56 -8.13 -14.82
CA LYS A 83 46.66 -9.06 -15.95
C LYS A 83 45.41 -9.93 -16.08
N ARG A 84 44.84 -10.42 -14.96
CA ARG A 84 43.59 -11.20 -14.97
C ARG A 84 42.43 -10.38 -15.54
N PHE A 85 42.28 -9.13 -15.10
CA PHE A 85 41.21 -8.25 -15.58
C PHE A 85 41.42 -7.82 -17.03
N HIS A 86 42.65 -7.50 -17.44
CA HIS A 86 42.98 -7.14 -18.82
C HIS A 86 42.69 -8.28 -19.81
N ASN A 87 42.89 -9.53 -19.37
CA ASN A 87 42.61 -10.72 -20.17
C ASN A 87 41.13 -11.14 -20.15
N GLY A 88 40.22 -10.34 -19.57
CA GLY A 88 38.79 -10.66 -19.51
C GLY A 88 38.42 -11.75 -18.50
N HIS A 89 39.34 -12.17 -17.61
CA HIS A 89 39.05 -13.10 -16.50
C HIS A 89 38.45 -12.36 -15.30
N VAL A 90 37.55 -11.42 -15.57
CA VAL A 90 36.58 -10.95 -14.60
C VAL A 90 35.37 -11.83 -14.86
N SER A 91 34.95 -12.65 -13.90
CA SER A 91 33.55 -13.09 -13.89
C SER A 91 32.74 -11.80 -13.79
N GLN A 92 32.36 -11.24 -14.93
CA GLN A 92 31.62 -10.00 -15.01
C GLN A 92 30.29 -10.30 -14.34
N VAL A 93 30.17 -9.92 -13.06
CA VAL A 93 28.93 -10.04 -12.31
C VAL A 93 27.94 -9.15 -13.04
N THR A 94 27.03 -9.79 -13.75
CA THR A 94 25.94 -9.14 -14.45
C THR A 94 24.81 -8.89 -13.46
N PHE A 95 23.84 -8.06 -13.85
CA PHE A 95 22.65 -7.84 -13.04
C PHE A 95 21.92 -9.15 -12.68
N SER A 96 22.03 -10.17 -13.52
CA SER A 96 21.46 -11.51 -13.30
C SER A 96 22.19 -12.32 -12.22
N ASP A 97 23.41 -11.91 -11.84
CA ASP A 97 24.20 -12.55 -10.79
C ASP A 97 23.94 -11.92 -9.40
N LEU A 98 23.04 -10.93 -9.32
CA LEU A 98 22.64 -10.33 -8.04
C LEU A 98 21.81 -11.31 -7.21
N PRO A 99 22.08 -11.42 -5.89
CA PRO A 99 21.23 -12.15 -4.96
C PRO A 99 19.77 -11.68 -4.96
N GLU A 100 18.84 -12.59 -4.65
CA GLU A 100 17.40 -12.32 -4.65
C GLU A 100 16.99 -11.23 -3.64
N ASP A 101 17.66 -11.14 -2.50
CA ASP A 101 17.42 -10.10 -1.48
C ASP A 101 17.82 -8.71 -1.98
N VAL A 102 18.91 -8.60 -2.74
CA VAL A 102 19.30 -7.35 -3.40
C VAL A 102 18.28 -6.97 -4.48
N LEU A 103 17.79 -7.94 -5.26
CA LEU A 103 16.73 -7.69 -6.25
C LEU A 103 15.41 -7.28 -5.57
N ALA A 104 15.09 -7.86 -4.41
CA ALA A 104 13.93 -7.48 -3.60
C ALA A 104 14.02 -6.03 -3.13
N GLU A 105 15.19 -5.58 -2.64
CA GLU A 105 15.42 -4.20 -2.24
C GLU A 105 15.30 -3.23 -3.43
N ILE A 106 15.82 -3.61 -4.61
CA ILE A 106 15.67 -2.80 -5.83
C ILE A 106 14.20 -2.69 -6.21
N VAL A 107 13.47 -3.81 -6.26
CA VAL A 107 12.04 -3.85 -6.61
C VAL A 107 11.21 -3.05 -5.60
N GLY A 108 11.53 -3.15 -4.32
CA GLY A 108 10.86 -2.40 -3.25
C GLY A 108 11.03 -0.87 -3.37
N ARG A 109 12.07 -0.40 -4.08
CA ARG A 109 12.31 1.02 -4.38
C ARG A 109 11.81 1.46 -5.75
N CYS A 110 11.33 0.54 -6.59
CA CYS A 110 10.82 0.87 -7.92
C CYS A 110 9.45 1.52 -7.85
N ASP A 111 9.20 2.46 -8.77
CA ASP A 111 7.82 2.79 -9.14
C ASP A 111 7.23 1.69 -10.05
N MET A 112 5.91 1.72 -10.24
CA MET A 112 5.22 0.73 -11.07
C MET A 112 5.74 0.70 -12.51
N LYS A 113 6.13 1.84 -13.08
CA LYS A 113 6.66 1.93 -14.44
C LYS A 113 8.02 1.21 -14.55
N SER A 114 8.92 1.46 -13.61
CA SER A 114 10.25 0.84 -13.54
C SER A 114 10.13 -0.65 -13.28
N TYR A 115 9.25 -1.06 -12.37
CA TYR A 115 8.93 -2.47 -12.13
C TYR A 115 8.52 -3.18 -13.42
N LEU A 116 7.57 -2.63 -14.18
CA LEU A 116 7.14 -3.21 -15.46
C LEU A 116 8.24 -3.20 -16.52
N ASN A 117 9.11 -2.20 -16.52
CA ASN A 117 10.26 -2.15 -17.43
C ASN A 117 11.30 -3.21 -17.07
N LEU A 118 11.62 -3.43 -15.80
CA LEU A 118 12.55 -4.46 -15.34
C LEU A 118 12.08 -5.86 -15.79
N ARG A 119 10.78 -6.12 -15.70
CA ARG A 119 10.18 -7.36 -16.20
C ARG A 119 10.33 -7.57 -17.70
N LYS A 120 10.55 -6.51 -18.49
CA LYS A 120 10.76 -6.58 -19.95
C LYS A 120 12.22 -6.83 -20.34
N VAL A 121 13.17 -6.69 -19.42
CA VAL A 121 14.61 -6.79 -19.72
C VAL A 121 15.04 -8.20 -20.11
N SER A 122 14.68 -9.22 -19.31
CA SER A 122 15.02 -10.62 -19.60
C SER A 122 14.00 -11.59 -19.00
N TYR A 123 13.99 -12.83 -19.50
CA TYR A 123 13.12 -13.89 -18.97
C TYR A 123 13.48 -14.24 -17.52
N GLY A 124 14.77 -14.45 -17.23
CA GLY A 124 15.23 -14.80 -15.88
C GLY A 124 14.88 -13.72 -14.86
N LEU A 125 15.10 -12.44 -15.20
CA LEU A 125 14.75 -11.34 -14.31
C LEU A 125 13.24 -11.25 -14.09
N ARG A 126 12.43 -11.45 -15.15
CA ARG A 126 10.97 -11.50 -15.01
C ARG A 126 10.54 -12.59 -14.03
N THR A 127 11.10 -13.79 -14.14
CA THR A 127 10.76 -14.92 -13.25
C THR A 127 11.04 -14.59 -11.78
N VAL A 128 12.18 -13.96 -11.49
CA VAL A 128 12.52 -13.56 -10.12
C VAL A 128 11.61 -12.42 -9.64
N ILE A 129 11.42 -11.38 -10.45
CA ILE A 129 10.58 -10.23 -10.11
C ILE A 129 9.13 -10.65 -9.85
N ASP A 130 8.57 -11.57 -10.65
CA ASP A 130 7.20 -12.04 -10.50
C ASP A 130 6.96 -12.80 -9.17
N GLN A 131 8.03 -13.23 -8.48
CA GLN A 131 7.97 -13.84 -7.15
C GLN A 131 8.15 -12.83 -6.01
N LEU A 132 8.53 -11.59 -6.30
CA LEU A 132 8.71 -10.52 -5.32
C LEU A 132 7.40 -9.76 -5.12
N ALA A 133 7.27 -9.05 -3.99
CA ALA A 133 6.12 -8.18 -3.79
C ALA A 133 6.17 -7.04 -4.82
N PRO A 134 5.10 -6.81 -5.61
CA PRO A 134 5.08 -5.70 -6.53
C PRO A 134 4.98 -4.37 -5.75
N PRO A 135 5.55 -3.26 -6.26
CA PRO A 135 5.45 -1.94 -5.64
C PRO A 135 4.06 -1.30 -5.89
N CYS A 136 3.01 -2.05 -5.59
CA CYS A 136 1.62 -1.68 -5.75
C CYS A 136 0.97 -1.67 -4.36
N THR A 137 0.54 -0.48 -3.93
CA THR A 137 -0.12 -0.26 -2.65
C THR A 137 -1.58 0.10 -2.82
N ASP A 138 -1.98 0.59 -3.99
CA ASP A 138 -3.31 1.12 -4.25
C ASP A 138 -3.84 0.58 -5.57
N ILE A 139 -5.07 0.05 -5.56
CA ILE A 139 -5.82 -0.36 -6.74
C ILE A 139 -7.17 0.34 -6.69
N GLU A 140 -7.56 0.98 -7.80
CA GLU A 140 -8.87 1.60 -7.95
C GLU A 140 -9.57 1.01 -9.17
N VAL A 141 -10.80 0.57 -8.97
CA VAL A 141 -11.65 -0.06 -9.97
C VAL A 141 -12.93 0.75 -10.11
N HIS A 142 -13.12 1.37 -11.27
CA HIS A 142 -14.35 2.12 -11.58
C HIS A 142 -15.14 1.37 -12.67
N CYS A 143 -16.10 0.58 -12.23
CA CYS A 143 -17.10 -0.09 -13.03
C CYS A 143 -18.12 0.93 -13.59
N GLY A 144 -18.64 0.70 -14.79
CA GLY A 144 -19.46 1.67 -15.54
C GLY A 144 -18.67 2.76 -16.29
N LEU A 145 -17.57 3.29 -15.74
CA LEU A 145 -16.61 4.14 -16.48
C LEU A 145 -15.48 3.34 -17.14
N GLN A 146 -15.31 2.07 -16.74
CA GLN A 146 -14.37 1.12 -17.33
C GLN A 146 -12.90 1.57 -17.20
N LYS A 147 -12.55 2.08 -16.01
CA LYS A 147 -11.21 2.59 -15.70
C LYS A 147 -10.57 1.86 -14.53
N PHE A 148 -9.29 1.57 -14.68
CA PHE A 148 -8.48 0.93 -13.65
C PHE A 148 -7.24 1.77 -13.36
N TYR A 149 -7.03 2.10 -12.09
CA TYR A 149 -5.86 2.84 -11.64
C TYR A 149 -5.02 1.98 -10.70
N VAL A 150 -3.70 2.14 -10.80
CA VAL A 150 -2.75 1.56 -9.86
C VAL A 150 -1.83 2.66 -9.37
N ASN A 151 -1.78 2.86 -8.05
CA ASN A 151 -1.07 3.96 -7.40
C ASN A 151 -1.39 5.32 -8.07
N GLY A 152 -2.67 5.55 -8.43
CA GLY A 152 -3.15 6.75 -9.11
C GLY A 152 -2.82 6.86 -10.61
N ALA A 153 -2.06 5.93 -11.20
CA ALA A 153 -1.79 5.90 -12.63
C ALA A 153 -2.85 5.07 -13.37
N LEU A 154 -3.49 5.67 -14.38
CA LEU A 154 -4.44 4.98 -15.26
C LEU A 154 -3.71 3.88 -16.04
N LEU A 155 -4.08 2.62 -15.83
CA LEU A 155 -3.50 1.48 -16.53
C LEU A 155 -4.20 1.16 -17.85
N ALA A 156 -5.48 1.47 -17.96
CA ALA A 156 -6.25 1.41 -19.20
C ALA A 156 -7.58 2.18 -19.09
N ASP A 157 -7.95 2.82 -20.19
CA ASP A 157 -9.36 3.00 -20.58
C ASP A 157 -9.74 1.73 -21.35
N SER A 158 -10.49 0.79 -20.76
CA SER A 158 -10.84 -0.42 -21.50
C SER A 158 -11.94 -0.10 -22.50
N ILE A 159 -11.70 -0.37 -23.78
CA ILE A 159 -12.71 -0.35 -24.84
C ILE A 159 -13.76 -1.41 -24.52
N SER A 160 -14.96 -0.94 -24.18
CA SER A 160 -16.27 -1.63 -24.12
C SER A 160 -16.27 -3.12 -23.75
N PHE A 161 -16.78 -3.43 -22.55
CA PHE A 161 -17.47 -4.69 -22.26
C PHE A 161 -18.82 -4.78 -23.03
N ASN A 162 -18.84 -4.48 -24.33
CA ASN A 162 -20.04 -4.68 -25.14
C ASN A 162 -20.08 -6.14 -25.58
N THR A 163 -20.67 -7.00 -24.77
CA THR A 163 -21.52 -8.08 -25.28
C THR A 163 -22.40 -8.63 -24.16
N PRO A 164 -23.74 -8.65 -24.36
CA PRO A 164 -24.66 -9.32 -23.45
C PRO A 164 -24.53 -10.81 -23.69
N ASN A 165 -23.70 -11.50 -22.90
CA ASN A 165 -23.81 -12.93 -22.74
C ASN A 165 -23.26 -13.33 -21.37
N SER A 166 -24.16 -13.85 -20.55
CA SER A 166 -23.84 -14.61 -19.35
C SER A 166 -22.95 -15.79 -19.73
N HIS A 167 -21.95 -16.08 -18.88
CA HIS A 167 -20.97 -17.18 -19.03
C HIS A 167 -19.75 -16.92 -19.94
N LEU A 168 -19.12 -15.76 -19.84
CA LEU A 168 -17.76 -15.61 -20.38
C LEU A 168 -16.78 -16.54 -19.61
N PRO A 169 -16.01 -17.39 -20.30
CA PRO A 169 -14.94 -18.16 -19.67
C PRO A 169 -13.93 -17.22 -18.98
N ILE A 170 -13.31 -17.65 -17.89
CA ILE A 170 -12.27 -16.89 -17.16
C ILE A 170 -11.19 -16.36 -18.10
N GLU A 171 -10.80 -17.17 -19.10
CA GLU A 171 -9.82 -16.81 -20.14
C GLU A 171 -10.23 -15.56 -20.94
N GLU A 172 -11.53 -15.36 -21.15
CA GLU A 172 -12.04 -14.21 -21.89
C GLU A 172 -12.11 -12.95 -21.02
N ILE A 173 -12.35 -13.10 -19.71
CA ILE A 173 -12.24 -12.03 -18.72
C ILE A 173 -10.78 -11.58 -18.63
N GLU A 174 -9.83 -12.51 -18.51
CA GLU A 174 -8.39 -12.21 -18.48
C GLU A 174 -7.91 -11.47 -19.74
N ARG A 175 -8.44 -11.82 -20.92
CA ARG A 175 -8.11 -11.16 -22.20
C ARG A 175 -8.59 -9.72 -22.28
N ARG A 176 -9.73 -9.41 -21.65
CA ARG A 176 -10.36 -8.07 -21.67
C ARG A 176 -9.73 -7.13 -20.66
N MET A 177 -9.05 -7.67 -19.66
CA MET A 177 -8.40 -6.89 -18.61
C MET A 177 -7.01 -6.40 -19.02
N PRO A 178 -6.56 -5.26 -18.47
CA PRO A 178 -5.18 -4.84 -18.66
C PRO A 178 -4.26 -5.93 -18.11
N GLY A 179 -3.39 -6.49 -18.96
CA GLY A 179 -2.48 -7.58 -18.55
C GLY A 179 -1.62 -7.23 -17.33
N THR A 180 -1.42 -5.94 -17.05
CA THR A 180 -0.79 -5.42 -15.83
C THR A 180 -1.62 -5.69 -14.58
N LEU A 181 -2.94 -5.51 -14.60
CA LEU A 181 -3.78 -5.74 -13.42
C LEU A 181 -3.90 -7.23 -13.11
N THR A 182 -4.15 -8.07 -14.14
CA THR A 182 -4.13 -9.54 -14.01
C THR A 182 -2.83 -10.03 -13.39
N LEU A 183 -1.69 -9.43 -13.77
CA LEU A 183 -0.40 -9.76 -13.18
C LEU A 183 -0.33 -9.47 -11.69
N LEU A 184 -0.74 -8.25 -11.29
CA LEU A 184 -0.70 -7.83 -9.89
C LEU A 184 -1.63 -8.71 -9.05
N LEU A 185 -2.86 -8.90 -9.52
CA LEU A 185 -3.87 -9.75 -8.88
C LEU A 185 -3.53 -11.25 -8.90
N ARG A 186 -2.49 -11.68 -9.64
CA ARG A 186 -1.95 -13.04 -9.57
C ARG A 186 -0.79 -13.19 -8.57
N ASN A 187 -0.11 -12.10 -8.20
CA ASN A 187 1.05 -12.15 -7.31
C ASN A 187 0.66 -12.35 -5.82
N PRO A 188 1.01 -13.49 -5.19
CA PRO A 188 0.58 -13.82 -3.82
C PRO A 188 1.20 -12.92 -2.74
N LYS A 189 2.26 -12.17 -3.06
CA LYS A 189 2.89 -11.21 -2.15
C LYS A 189 2.35 -9.78 -2.30
N LEU A 190 1.35 -9.57 -3.16
CA LEU A 190 0.64 -8.30 -3.25
C LEU A 190 -0.01 -7.98 -1.91
N GLN A 191 0.33 -6.82 -1.34
CA GLN A 191 -0.27 -6.29 -0.12
C GLN A 191 -0.75 -4.86 -0.40
N LEU A 192 -2.07 -4.69 -0.42
CA LEU A 192 -2.67 -3.40 -0.71
C LEU A 192 -2.89 -2.63 0.59
N LYS A 193 -2.47 -1.37 0.56
CA LYS A 193 -2.85 -0.38 1.56
C LYS A 193 -4.29 0.04 1.34
N ASN A 194 -4.66 0.39 0.10
CA ASN A 194 -6.00 0.85 -0.22
C ASN A 194 -6.55 0.09 -1.44
N PHE A 195 -7.83 -0.27 -1.38
CA PHE A 195 -8.59 -0.81 -2.50
C PHE A 195 -9.88 -0.02 -2.67
N LEU A 196 -10.02 0.66 -3.79
CA LEU A 196 -11.21 1.43 -4.12
C LEU A 196 -12.01 0.70 -5.19
N PHE A 197 -13.30 0.51 -4.94
CA PHE A 197 -14.23 -0.10 -5.87
C PHE A 197 -15.47 0.77 -6.00
N TYR A 198 -15.81 1.16 -7.22
CA TYR A 198 -16.96 2.01 -7.47
C TYR A 198 -17.70 1.56 -8.73
N THR A 199 -19.01 1.37 -8.63
CA THR A 199 -19.88 1.14 -9.79
C THR A 199 -20.72 2.38 -10.07
N VAL A 200 -20.94 2.66 -11.36
CA VAL A 200 -22.00 3.57 -11.78
C VAL A 200 -23.26 2.74 -12.05
N PRO A 201 -24.44 3.15 -11.56
CA PRO A 201 -25.70 2.46 -11.85
C PRO A 201 -25.90 2.29 -13.36
N GLY A 202 -26.00 1.04 -13.80
CA GLY A 202 -26.27 0.64 -15.18
C GLY A 202 -27.68 0.07 -15.34
N PRO A 203 -28.20 -0.08 -16.57
CA PRO A 203 -29.49 -0.74 -16.79
C PRO A 203 -29.47 -2.20 -16.31
N GLU A 204 -30.54 -2.62 -15.62
CA GLU A 204 -30.68 -3.82 -14.77
C GLU A 204 -30.41 -5.20 -15.44
N GLU A 205 -30.14 -5.27 -16.73
CA GLU A 205 -30.19 -6.53 -17.51
C GLU A 205 -28.83 -7.16 -17.86
N THR A 206 -27.71 -6.54 -17.48
CA THR A 206 -26.36 -7.11 -17.71
C THR A 206 -25.74 -7.65 -16.43
N LEU A 207 -24.92 -8.71 -16.53
CA LEU A 207 -24.01 -9.11 -15.45
C LEU A 207 -23.36 -7.85 -14.88
N SER A 208 -23.57 -7.60 -13.59
CA SER A 208 -22.97 -6.46 -12.93
C SER A 208 -21.46 -6.55 -13.12
N ASP A 209 -20.84 -5.45 -13.56
CA ASP A 209 -19.37 -5.34 -13.68
C ASP A 209 -18.67 -5.84 -12.40
N THR A 210 -19.35 -5.70 -11.24
CA THR A 210 -18.97 -6.24 -9.94
C THR A 210 -18.77 -7.75 -9.94
N GLU A 211 -19.71 -8.53 -10.50
CA GLU A 211 -19.60 -9.99 -10.55
C GLU A 211 -18.40 -10.43 -11.39
N THR A 212 -18.09 -9.71 -12.47
CA THR A 212 -16.91 -9.96 -13.30
C THR A 212 -15.62 -9.77 -12.50
N VAL A 213 -15.53 -8.70 -11.72
CA VAL A 213 -14.36 -8.42 -10.87
C VAL A 213 -14.23 -9.44 -9.73
N ILE A 214 -15.34 -9.82 -9.10
CA ILE A 214 -15.38 -10.85 -8.06
C ILE A 214 -14.87 -12.19 -8.63
N ASN A 215 -15.42 -12.62 -9.77
CA ASN A 215 -15.03 -13.87 -10.42
C ASN A 215 -13.55 -13.88 -10.82
N LEU A 216 -13.02 -12.73 -11.27
CA LEU A 216 -11.61 -12.58 -11.58
C LEU A 216 -10.72 -12.71 -10.33
N ILE A 217 -11.05 -11.99 -9.25
CA ILE A 217 -10.25 -12.08 -8.02
C ILE A 217 -10.27 -13.52 -7.49
N ASN A 218 -11.45 -14.15 -7.51
CA ASN A 218 -11.64 -15.53 -7.06
C ASN A 218 -10.97 -16.57 -7.97
N SER A 219 -10.75 -16.30 -9.26
CA SER A 219 -10.09 -17.24 -10.18
C SER A 219 -8.62 -17.48 -9.85
N PHE A 220 -7.98 -16.57 -9.11
CA PHE A 220 -6.61 -16.74 -8.63
C PHE A 220 -6.49 -17.64 -7.39
N ASP A 221 -7.60 -18.26 -6.94
CA ASP A 221 -7.69 -19.18 -5.80
C ASP A 221 -7.04 -18.62 -4.51
N ARG A 222 -7.23 -17.32 -4.28
CA ARG A 222 -6.69 -16.63 -3.11
C ARG A 222 -7.51 -15.39 -2.76
N LYS A 223 -7.41 -15.02 -1.49
CA LYS A 223 -7.95 -13.75 -0.98
C LYS A 223 -6.88 -12.66 -0.99
N LEU A 224 -7.27 -11.43 -1.30
CA LEU A 224 -6.37 -10.28 -1.34
C LEU A 224 -6.07 -9.77 0.07
N HIS A 225 -4.81 -9.43 0.34
CA HIS A 225 -4.43 -8.71 1.55
C HIS A 225 -4.66 -7.22 1.33
N VAL A 226 -5.69 -6.69 1.99
CA VAL A 226 -6.10 -5.29 1.90
C VAL A 226 -6.21 -4.72 3.31
N LYS A 227 -5.65 -3.53 3.54
CA LYS A 227 -5.78 -2.80 4.82
C LYS A 227 -7.01 -1.90 4.86
N ASN A 228 -7.23 -1.11 3.81
CA ASN A 228 -8.37 -0.20 3.74
C ASN A 228 -9.14 -0.46 2.45
N CYS A 229 -10.46 -0.55 2.53
CA CYS A 229 -11.30 -0.58 1.34
C CYS A 229 -12.33 0.55 1.35
N SER A 230 -12.59 1.11 0.17
CA SER A 230 -13.69 2.04 -0.07
C SER A 230 -14.55 1.47 -1.19
N ILE A 231 -15.83 1.20 -0.91
CA ILE A 231 -16.72 0.45 -1.82
C ILE A 231 -18.00 1.26 -2.04
N GLY A 232 -18.33 1.53 -3.31
CA GLY A 232 -19.64 2.01 -3.75
C GLY A 232 -20.22 1.03 -4.76
N VAL A 233 -21.34 0.39 -4.41
CA VAL A 233 -22.04 -0.63 -5.21
C VAL A 233 -23.55 -0.45 -5.12
N ASP A 234 -24.31 -1.14 -5.96
CA ASP A 234 -25.76 -0.96 -6.07
C ASP A 234 -26.58 -1.95 -5.21
N SER A 235 -25.93 -2.97 -4.61
CA SER A 235 -26.62 -3.93 -3.73
C SER A 235 -25.74 -4.50 -2.61
N GLU A 236 -26.36 -4.96 -1.52
CA GLU A 236 -25.65 -5.57 -0.38
C GLU A 236 -24.94 -6.86 -0.80
N LYS A 237 -25.56 -7.65 -1.68
CA LYS A 237 -24.97 -8.88 -2.21
C LYS A 237 -23.64 -8.61 -2.92
N GLU A 238 -23.57 -7.52 -3.68
CA GLU A 238 -22.34 -7.08 -4.34
C GLU A 238 -21.28 -6.63 -3.35
N LEU A 239 -21.68 -5.86 -2.33
CA LEU A 239 -20.79 -5.41 -1.26
C LEU A 239 -20.17 -6.61 -0.52
N ILE A 240 -21.00 -7.56 -0.11
CA ILE A 240 -20.57 -8.80 0.54
C ILE A 240 -19.62 -9.57 -0.38
N GLY A 241 -19.96 -9.70 -1.67
CA GLY A 241 -19.14 -10.38 -2.66
C GLY A 241 -17.73 -9.80 -2.78
N ILE A 242 -17.61 -8.46 -2.84
CA ILE A 242 -16.31 -7.78 -2.87
C ILE A 242 -15.55 -7.95 -1.55
N LEU A 243 -16.19 -7.76 -0.40
CA LEU A 243 -15.54 -7.95 0.90
C LEU A 243 -15.03 -9.39 1.08
N GLN A 244 -15.74 -10.38 0.57
CA GLN A 244 -15.35 -11.78 0.64
C GLN A 244 -14.09 -12.13 -0.17
N CYS A 245 -13.74 -11.31 -1.17
CA CYS A 245 -12.47 -11.41 -1.89
C CYS A 245 -11.26 -11.02 -1.03
N PHE A 246 -11.46 -10.32 0.09
CA PHE A 246 -10.37 -9.91 0.99
C PHE A 246 -10.11 -10.95 2.07
N LYS A 247 -8.84 -11.08 2.44
CA LYS A 247 -8.40 -11.98 3.49
C LYS A 247 -8.93 -11.47 4.85
N PRO A 248 -9.68 -12.29 5.61
CA PRO A 248 -10.08 -11.91 6.97
C PRO A 248 -8.88 -11.52 7.83
N GLY A 249 -9.07 -10.49 8.66
CA GLY A 249 -8.08 -10.02 9.63
C GLY A 249 -6.96 -9.13 9.05
N THR A 250 -6.95 -8.87 7.75
CA THR A 250 -6.04 -7.86 7.16
C THR A 250 -6.68 -6.49 7.08
N LEU A 251 -8.00 -6.43 6.98
CA LEU A 251 -8.78 -5.22 6.81
C LEU A 251 -8.83 -4.46 8.13
N GLU A 252 -8.28 -3.25 8.13
CA GLU A 252 -8.30 -2.30 9.24
C GLU A 252 -9.49 -1.34 9.10
N GLN A 253 -9.79 -0.87 7.88
CA GLN A 253 -10.86 0.09 7.62
C GLN A 253 -11.79 -0.34 6.47
N ILE A 254 -13.10 -0.18 6.70
CA ILE A 254 -14.16 -0.29 5.71
C ILE A 254 -14.80 1.09 5.53
N GLU A 255 -14.83 1.59 4.30
CA GLU A 255 -15.57 2.79 3.91
C GLU A 255 -16.63 2.41 2.87
N LEU A 256 -17.89 2.72 3.17
CA LEU A 256 -19.01 2.53 2.27
C LEU A 256 -19.44 3.89 1.72
N LEU A 257 -19.50 4.00 0.40
CA LEU A 257 -19.77 5.23 -0.32
C LEU A 257 -21.14 5.14 -1.01
N ILE A 258 -21.99 6.14 -0.77
CA ILE A 258 -23.24 6.42 -1.49
C ILE A 258 -24.38 5.44 -1.18
N ASP A 259 -25.51 5.99 -0.71
CA ASP A 259 -26.71 5.25 -0.27
C ASP A 259 -27.47 4.69 -1.48
N LEU A 260 -27.40 3.39 -1.70
CA LEU A 260 -28.24 2.72 -2.70
C LEU A 260 -29.13 1.63 -2.11
N PHE A 261 -28.89 1.16 -0.87
CA PHE A 261 -29.66 0.09 -0.25
C PHE A 261 -29.46 -0.02 1.28
N PRO A 262 -30.44 -0.55 2.03
CA PRO A 262 -30.29 -0.83 3.46
C PRO A 262 -29.34 -2.03 3.70
N LEU A 263 -28.49 -1.93 4.72
CA LEU A 263 -27.67 -3.05 5.20
C LEU A 263 -28.54 -4.00 6.06
N SER A 264 -28.45 -5.29 5.78
CA SER A 264 -29.15 -6.34 6.52
C SER A 264 -28.23 -6.98 7.57
N ASN A 265 -28.72 -8.04 8.22
CA ASN A 265 -27.90 -8.84 9.12
C ASN A 265 -26.95 -9.80 8.39
N GLU A 266 -26.94 -9.85 7.05
CA GLU A 266 -26.04 -10.73 6.32
C GLU A 266 -24.59 -10.21 6.34
N ILE A 267 -24.38 -8.90 6.13
CA ILE A 267 -23.04 -8.30 6.14
C ILE A 267 -22.39 -8.34 7.52
N VAL A 268 -23.18 -8.28 8.60
CA VAL A 268 -22.61 -8.28 9.97
C VAL A 268 -22.06 -9.64 10.35
N GLU A 269 -22.41 -10.70 9.62
CA GLU A 269 -21.98 -12.07 9.91
C GLU A 269 -20.64 -12.45 9.28
N ILE A 270 -20.17 -11.73 8.27
CA ILE A 270 -18.89 -12.06 7.60
C ILE A 270 -17.67 -11.67 8.43
N ASP A 271 -16.61 -12.47 8.34
CA ASP A 271 -15.39 -12.27 9.13
C ASP A 271 -14.70 -10.93 8.85
N GLN A 272 -14.75 -10.45 7.61
CA GLN A 272 -14.13 -9.17 7.22
C GLN A 272 -14.78 -7.99 7.93
N TRP A 273 -16.10 -8.02 8.12
CA TRP A 273 -16.83 -7.01 8.87
C TRP A 273 -16.51 -7.08 10.37
N LYS A 274 -16.55 -8.28 10.96
CA LYS A 274 -16.31 -8.52 12.39
C LYS A 274 -14.89 -8.18 12.85
N GLN A 275 -13.90 -8.30 11.97
CA GLN A 275 -12.48 -8.14 12.31
C GLN A 275 -11.91 -6.77 11.95
N ALA A 276 -12.64 -5.96 11.17
CA ALA A 276 -12.23 -4.60 10.85
C ALA A 276 -12.33 -3.67 12.07
N LYS A 277 -11.47 -2.66 12.12
CA LYS A 277 -11.36 -1.74 13.27
C LYS A 277 -12.13 -0.45 13.07
N HIS A 278 -12.18 0.05 11.84
CA HIS A 278 -12.72 1.35 11.53
C HIS A 278 -13.81 1.20 10.47
N LEU A 279 -14.95 1.85 10.71
CA LEU A 279 -16.06 1.89 9.77
C LEU A 279 -16.37 3.34 9.42
N ARG A 280 -16.48 3.62 8.11
CA ARG A 280 -17.00 4.88 7.60
C ARG A 280 -18.20 4.63 6.68
N LEU A 281 -19.28 5.33 6.94
CA LEU A 281 -20.56 5.23 6.23
C LEU A 281 -20.91 6.60 5.66
N GLU A 282 -20.89 6.73 4.34
CA GLU A 282 -21.29 7.97 3.67
C GLU A 282 -22.63 7.78 2.95
N GLY A 283 -23.70 8.35 3.53
CA GLY A 283 -25.06 8.07 3.09
C GLY A 283 -25.34 6.57 3.22
N PHE A 284 -25.36 6.01 4.42
CA PHE A 284 -25.89 4.67 4.68
C PHE A 284 -26.57 4.69 6.04
N ASN A 285 -27.84 4.29 6.12
CA ASN A 285 -28.48 4.14 7.42
C ASN A 285 -27.63 3.27 8.35
N LEU A 286 -27.49 3.72 9.60
CA LEU A 286 -26.73 3.00 10.60
C LEU A 286 -27.35 1.61 10.81
N PRO A 287 -26.56 0.53 10.72
CA PRO A 287 -26.96 -0.76 11.27
C PRO A 287 -27.32 -0.63 12.75
N SER A 288 -28.00 -1.64 13.30
CA SER A 288 -28.24 -1.71 14.74
C SER A 288 -26.94 -1.48 15.51
N ILE A 289 -27.00 -0.65 16.55
CA ILE A 289 -25.85 -0.23 17.34
C ILE A 289 -25.05 -1.42 17.88
N ASP A 290 -25.73 -2.52 18.23
CA ASP A 290 -25.10 -3.75 18.70
C ASP A 290 -24.15 -4.38 17.66
N HIS A 291 -24.39 -4.17 16.37
CA HIS A 291 -23.55 -4.64 15.27
C HIS A 291 -22.42 -3.68 14.88
N LEU A 292 -22.32 -2.53 15.54
CA LEU A 292 -21.31 -1.51 15.27
C LEU A 292 -20.24 -1.45 16.39
N LEU A 293 -20.58 -1.88 17.60
CA LEU A 293 -19.74 -1.66 18.78
C LEU A 293 -18.44 -2.49 18.84
N HIS A 294 -18.24 -3.44 17.92
CA HIS A 294 -16.95 -4.11 17.77
C HIS A 294 -15.91 -3.23 17.06
N PHE A 295 -16.34 -2.24 16.28
CA PHE A 295 -15.45 -1.25 15.68
C PHE A 295 -14.88 -0.30 16.75
N SER A 296 -13.61 0.05 16.60
CA SER A 296 -12.93 1.06 17.42
C SER A 296 -13.37 2.46 17.06
N THR A 297 -13.47 2.77 15.77
CA THR A 297 -14.00 4.06 15.31
C THR A 297 -15.10 3.88 14.29
N ILE A 298 -16.14 4.72 14.41
CA ILE A 298 -17.27 4.75 13.49
C ILE A 298 -17.48 6.19 13.06
N GLU A 299 -17.53 6.43 11.76
CA GLU A 299 -17.86 7.72 11.17
C GLU A 299 -19.06 7.57 10.24
N ALA A 300 -20.12 8.32 10.47
CA ALA A 300 -21.33 8.25 9.66
C ALA A 300 -21.74 9.63 9.18
N SER A 301 -22.14 9.74 7.91
CA SER A 301 -22.69 10.96 7.31
C SER A 301 -24.09 10.70 6.79
N VAL A 302 -25.09 10.72 7.70
CA VAL A 302 -26.47 10.27 7.45
C VAL A 302 -27.53 11.12 8.12
N ASP A 303 -28.79 10.75 7.92
CA ASP A 303 -29.93 11.22 8.69
C ASP A 303 -29.72 11.04 10.20
N PRO A 304 -30.33 11.89 11.03
CA PRO A 304 -30.06 11.92 12.46
C PRO A 304 -30.40 10.58 13.12
N ILE A 305 -29.46 10.08 13.93
CA ILE A 305 -29.63 8.91 14.81
C ILE A 305 -30.82 9.13 15.76
N SER A 306 -31.60 8.09 16.01
CA SER A 306 -32.68 8.15 16.99
C SER A 306 -32.12 8.40 18.40
N LEU A 307 -32.93 9.02 19.27
CA LEU A 307 -32.54 9.23 20.66
C LEU A 307 -32.37 7.89 21.40
N GLU A 308 -33.18 6.88 21.09
CA GLU A 308 -33.03 5.54 21.66
C GLU A 308 -31.69 4.92 21.30
N ASP A 309 -31.30 4.97 20.02
CA ASP A 309 -30.04 4.42 19.53
C ASP A 309 -28.84 5.15 20.12
N LEU A 310 -28.93 6.48 20.26
CA LEU A 310 -27.86 7.29 20.88
C LEU A 310 -27.67 6.94 22.36
N VAL A 311 -28.76 6.71 23.09
CA VAL A 311 -28.70 6.24 24.49
C VAL A 311 -28.11 4.82 24.56
N MET A 312 -28.50 3.93 23.66
CA MET A 312 -27.97 2.57 23.58
C MET A 312 -26.46 2.59 23.28
N LEU A 313 -26.04 3.41 22.32
CA LEU A 313 -24.65 3.64 21.95
C LEU A 313 -23.83 4.08 23.15
N CYS A 314 -24.26 5.12 23.89
CA CYS A 314 -23.53 5.61 25.06
C CYS A 314 -23.41 4.53 26.15
N LYS A 315 -24.50 3.82 26.44
CA LYS A 315 -24.52 2.74 27.45
C LYS A 315 -23.55 1.62 27.11
N ASN A 316 -23.53 1.18 25.86
CA ASN A 316 -22.72 0.05 25.44
C ASN A 316 -21.26 0.44 25.15
N ALA A 317 -21.02 1.61 24.55
CA ALA A 317 -19.69 2.16 24.30
C ALA A 317 -18.88 2.33 25.59
N SER A 318 -19.53 2.73 26.69
CA SER A 318 -18.87 2.86 28.00
C SER A 318 -18.26 1.53 28.49
N LYS A 319 -18.86 0.39 28.11
CA LYS A 319 -18.43 -0.96 28.48
C LYS A 319 -17.45 -1.59 27.48
N SER A 320 -17.48 -1.16 26.22
CA SER A 320 -16.63 -1.72 25.16
C SER A 320 -15.16 -1.35 25.38
N ILE A 321 -14.24 -2.33 25.39
CA ILE A 321 -12.81 -2.07 25.60
C ILE A 321 -12.18 -1.44 24.34
N ASN A 322 -12.66 -1.82 23.16
CA ASN A 322 -12.06 -1.43 21.88
C ASN A 322 -12.60 -0.10 21.34
N PHE A 323 -13.76 0.35 21.82
CA PHE A 323 -14.39 1.57 21.35
C PHE A 323 -13.55 2.80 21.70
N GLU A 324 -13.22 3.60 20.69
CA GLU A 324 -12.48 4.86 20.82
C GLU A 324 -13.41 6.05 20.53
N SER A 325 -14.12 6.02 19.39
CA SER A 325 -15.00 7.13 19.03
C SER A 325 -16.11 6.78 18.03
N PHE A 326 -17.19 7.55 18.09
CA PHE A 326 -18.27 7.59 17.12
C PHE A 326 -18.47 9.05 16.69
N SER A 327 -18.53 9.30 15.39
CA SER A 327 -18.78 10.63 14.83
C SER A 327 -19.95 10.55 13.84
N LEU A 328 -20.93 11.41 14.02
CA LEU A 328 -22.07 11.58 13.13
C LEU A 328 -22.05 12.98 12.54
N LYS A 329 -22.02 13.07 11.23
CA LYS A 329 -22.23 14.28 10.45
C LYS A 329 -23.64 14.26 9.89
N THR A 330 -24.39 15.33 10.08
CA THR A 330 -25.74 15.45 9.52
C THR A 330 -26.00 16.88 9.04
N VAL A 331 -26.85 17.02 8.03
CA VAL A 331 -27.33 18.31 7.55
C VAL A 331 -28.52 18.82 8.37
N ASN A 332 -29.21 17.92 9.08
CA ASN A 332 -30.36 18.26 9.90
C ASN A 332 -29.90 18.83 11.25
N ASP A 333 -30.75 19.66 11.88
CA ASP A 333 -30.51 20.12 13.23
C ASP A 333 -30.63 18.95 14.21
N ILE A 334 -29.63 18.81 15.08
CA ILE A 334 -29.63 17.85 16.18
C ILE A 334 -30.28 18.55 17.38
N ASP A 335 -31.28 17.93 18.01
CA ASP A 335 -31.86 18.47 19.25
C ASP A 335 -30.90 18.28 20.43
N THR A 336 -29.93 19.19 20.51
CA THR A 336 -28.90 19.16 21.55
C THR A 336 -29.47 19.33 22.95
N GLU A 337 -30.61 20.01 23.12
CA GLU A 337 -31.21 20.23 24.43
C GLU A 337 -31.92 18.97 24.93
N GLU A 338 -32.60 18.25 24.05
CA GLU A 338 -33.18 16.96 24.36
C GLU A 338 -32.10 15.92 24.70
N ILE A 339 -31.01 15.85 23.92
CA ILE A 339 -29.88 14.95 24.21
C ILE A 339 -29.24 15.28 25.57
N LYS A 340 -29.02 16.57 25.86
CA LYS A 340 -28.48 17.00 27.17
C LYS A 340 -29.36 16.54 28.31
N ARG A 341 -30.69 16.69 28.17
CA ARG A 341 -31.67 16.30 29.19
C ARG A 341 -31.70 14.78 29.41
N ILE A 342 -31.77 13.99 28.33
CA ILE A 342 -31.90 12.53 28.41
C ILE A 342 -30.63 11.87 28.96
N LEU A 343 -29.45 12.31 28.50
CA LEU A 343 -28.16 11.77 28.96
C LEU A 343 -27.64 12.44 30.23
N ASN A 344 -28.36 13.43 30.77
CA ASN A 344 -27.95 14.23 31.93
C ASN A 344 -26.52 14.79 31.79
N LEU A 345 -26.22 15.36 30.63
CA LEU A 345 -24.88 15.81 30.25
C LEU A 345 -24.37 16.90 31.20
N GLN A 346 -23.11 16.77 31.65
CA GLN A 346 -22.47 17.76 32.50
C GLN A 346 -21.54 18.65 31.68
N PRO A 347 -21.60 19.98 31.84
CA PRO A 347 -20.73 20.89 31.09
C PRO A 347 -19.27 20.71 31.51
N THR A 348 -18.36 20.83 30.54
CA THR A 348 -16.91 20.90 30.80
C THR A 348 -16.40 22.34 30.68
N SER A 349 -15.09 22.54 30.73
CA SER A 349 -14.47 23.85 30.46
C SER A 349 -14.65 24.33 29.01
N SER A 350 -14.96 23.43 28.07
CA SER A 350 -15.26 23.78 26.68
C SER A 350 -16.76 23.89 26.44
N ARG A 351 -17.19 24.97 25.78
CA ARG A 351 -18.61 25.30 25.52
C ARG A 351 -19.37 24.23 24.74
N TYR A 352 -18.65 23.44 23.94
CA TYR A 352 -19.21 22.46 23.02
C TYR A 352 -19.03 21.01 23.50
N LEU A 353 -18.40 20.82 24.67
CA LEU A 353 -17.99 19.53 25.19
C LEU A 353 -18.66 19.24 26.53
N TYR A 354 -19.21 18.04 26.63
CA TYR A 354 -19.96 17.58 27.79
C TYR A 354 -19.49 16.19 28.21
N SER A 355 -19.43 15.92 29.52
CA SER A 355 -19.17 14.58 30.05
C SER A 355 -20.49 13.88 30.36
N ILE A 356 -20.57 12.57 30.08
CA ILE A 356 -21.72 11.74 30.44
C ILE A 356 -21.50 11.17 31.86
N PRO A 357 -22.39 11.44 32.84
CA PRO A 357 -22.25 10.94 34.20
C PRO A 357 -22.07 9.42 34.28
N ASN A 358 -21.23 8.96 35.20
CA ASN A 358 -20.95 7.54 35.46
C ASN A 358 -20.34 6.77 34.27
N THR A 359 -19.75 7.48 33.32
CA THR A 359 -19.00 6.89 32.20
C THR A 359 -17.68 7.65 31.99
N ASN A 360 -16.80 7.11 31.15
CA ASN A 360 -15.60 7.80 30.66
C ASN A 360 -15.81 8.44 29.28
N LEU A 361 -17.07 8.69 28.90
CA LEU A 361 -17.43 9.21 27.60
C LEU A 361 -17.65 10.72 27.63
N PHE A 362 -17.25 11.35 26.53
CA PHE A 362 -17.50 12.75 26.23
C PHE A 362 -18.34 12.87 24.98
N ILE A 363 -19.22 13.87 24.95
CA ILE A 363 -20.01 14.26 23.79
C ILE A 363 -19.63 15.68 23.39
N GLN A 364 -19.31 15.86 22.11
CA GLN A 364 -19.00 17.13 21.50
C GLN A 364 -20.01 17.43 20.39
N PHE A 365 -20.54 18.66 20.42
CA PHE A 365 -21.45 19.17 19.40
C PHE A 365 -20.78 20.32 18.65
N GLU A 366 -20.58 20.18 17.35
CA GLU A 366 -20.07 21.28 16.52
C GLU A 366 -21.14 21.73 15.52
N ARG A 367 -21.37 23.04 15.48
CA ARG A 367 -22.31 23.67 14.56
C ARG A 367 -21.54 24.44 13.50
N GLY A 368 -21.79 24.14 12.23
CA GLY A 368 -21.16 24.80 11.09
C GLY A 368 -22.05 24.68 9.85
N ASN A 369 -21.45 24.56 8.65
CA ASN A 369 -22.19 24.25 7.42
C ASN A 369 -22.79 22.83 7.43
N SER A 370 -22.30 21.97 8.32
CA SER A 370 -22.91 20.69 8.69
C SER A 370 -22.80 20.54 10.20
N ASN A 371 -23.77 19.86 10.81
CA ASN A 371 -23.80 19.61 12.24
C ASN A 371 -23.03 18.31 12.53
N TRP A 372 -22.20 18.35 13.57
CA TRP A 372 -21.43 17.20 14.02
C TRP A 372 -21.78 16.85 15.45
N LEU A 373 -21.96 15.55 15.68
CA LEU A 373 -22.04 14.94 17.00
C LEU A 373 -20.91 13.93 17.10
N LYS A 374 -20.04 14.11 18.09
CA LYS A 374 -18.92 13.19 18.34
C LYS A 374 -18.97 12.67 19.76
N ILE A 375 -18.90 11.36 19.91
CA ILE A 375 -18.81 10.65 21.18
C ILE A 375 -17.45 9.97 21.22
N TYR A 376 -16.68 10.13 22.29
CA TYR A 376 -15.36 9.51 22.38
C TYR A 376 -14.94 9.22 23.82
N LYS A 377 -13.98 8.31 23.99
CA LYS A 377 -13.32 8.03 25.27
C LYS A 377 -12.10 8.91 25.47
N ASN A 378 -11.83 9.21 26.73
CA ASN A 378 -10.59 9.86 27.17
C ASN A 378 -9.52 8.85 27.56
#